data_AF-A0A841YSK8-F1
#
_entry.id   AF-A0A841YSK8-F1
#
_cell.length_a   1.000
_cell.length_b   1.000
_cell.length_c   1.000
_cell.angle_alpha   90.00
_cell.angle_beta   90.00
_cell.angle_gamma   90.00
#
_symmetry.space_group_name_H-M   'P 1'
#
loop_
_entity.id
_entity.type
_entity.pdbx_description
1 polymer ?
#
loop_
_entity_poly.entity_id
_entity_poly.type
_entity_poly.pdbx_seq_one_letter_code
_entity_poly.pdbx_strand_id
1 'polypeptide(L)' 'MLDKERLIQKTTFGTNLQVIANFSNKNFEYEKKIIPANSAMIVQDGKNKIISTENLDS' A
#
# COMPACT_ATOMS: atom_id res chain seq x y z
N MET A 1 2.93 5.07 10.94
CA MET A 1 1.50 4.74 10.98
C MET A 1 0.75 5.91 10.35
N LEU A 2 -0.02 5.68 9.27
CA LEU A 2 -0.48 6.75 8.36
C LEU A 2 -1.96 7.14 8.55
N ASP A 3 -2.75 6.38 9.31
CA ASP A 3 -4.16 6.66 9.56
C ASP A 3 -4.55 6.45 11.05
N LYS A 4 -5.69 7.02 11.48
CA LYS A 4 -6.17 6.89 12.86
C LYS A 4 -6.67 5.48 13.20
N GLU A 5 -7.18 4.76 12.19
CA GLU A 5 -7.75 3.42 12.33
C GLU A 5 -6.68 2.32 12.30
N ARG A 6 -5.42 2.68 12.01
CA ARG A 6 -4.27 1.76 11.90
C ARG A 6 -4.39 0.76 10.74
N LEU A 7 -5.25 1.04 9.76
CA LEU A 7 -5.49 0.19 8.59
C LEU A 7 -4.57 0.53 7.41
N ILE A 8 -3.84 1.65 7.49
CA ILE A 8 -2.78 2.01 6.54
C ILE A 8 -1.40 1.79 7.18
N GLN A 9 -0.66 0.84 6.63
CA GLN A 9 0.68 0.49 7.08
C GLN A 9 1.71 0.77 5.99
N LYS A 10 2.88 1.29 6.38
CA LYS A 10 3.99 1.57 5.47
C LYS A 10 5.28 1.02 6.07
N THR A 11 6.03 0.30 5.24
CA THR A 11 7.37 -0.21 5.56
C THR A 11 8.33 0.10 4.41
N THR A 12 9.57 0.47 4.76
CA THR A 12 10.65 0.70 3.81
C THR A 12 11.75 -0.34 4.05
N PHE A 13 12.24 -0.93 2.97
CA PHE A 13 13.34 -1.91 2.97
C PHE A 13 14.51 -1.34 2.17
N GLY A 14 15.64 -1.14 2.84
CA GLY A 14 16.78 -0.44 2.22
C GLY A 14 16.41 0.96 1.73
N THR A 15 17.02 1.40 0.63
CA THR A 15 16.78 2.75 0.08
C THR A 15 15.68 2.80 -0.97
N ASN A 16 15.36 1.67 -1.61
CA ASN A 16 14.64 1.69 -2.89
C ASN A 16 13.32 0.91 -2.89
N LEU A 17 13.01 0.16 -1.83
CA LEU A 17 11.78 -0.62 -1.74
C LEU A 17 10.88 -0.08 -0.64
N GLN A 18 9.64 0.27 -0.99
CA GLN A 18 8.60 0.65 -0.04
C GLN A 18 7.34 -0.17 -0.29
N VAL A 19 6.64 -0.54 0.77
CA VAL A 19 5.35 -1.22 0.70
C VAL A 19 4.36 -0.41 1.54
N ILE A 20 3.23 -0.06 0.94
CA ILE A 20 2.11 0.59 1.63
C ILE A 20 0.88 -0.29 1.47
N ALA A 21 0.38 -0.84 2.58
CA ALA A 21 -0.82 -1.66 2.62
C ALA A 21 -2.00 -0.83 3.10
N ASN A 22 -3.13 -0.97 2.42
CA ASN A 22 -4.43 -0.40 2.75
C ASN A 22 -5.41 -1.54 3.04
N PHE A 23 -5.61 -1.85 4.32
CA PHE A 23 -6.60 -2.82 4.79
C PHE A 23 -7.94 -2.17 5.16
N SER A 24 -8.13 -0.92 4.78
CA SER A 24 -9.42 -0.25 4.96
C SER A 24 -10.36 -0.55 3.79
N ASN A 25 -11.63 -0.24 4.01
CA ASN A 25 -12.69 -0.33 3.01
C ASN A 25 -12.82 0.92 2.13
N LYS A 26 -11.83 1.83 2.17
CA LYS A 26 -11.81 3.09 1.41
C LYS A 26 -10.47 3.27 0.68
N ASN A 27 -10.52 3.99 -0.44
CA ASN A 27 -9.30 4.39 -1.14
C ASN A 27 -8.49 5.35 -0.27
N PHE A 28 -7.17 5.21 -0.31
CA PHE A 28 -6.23 6.07 0.41
C PHE A 28 -5.32 6.79 -0.58
N GLU A 29 -5.20 8.12 -0.44
CA GLU A 29 -4.28 8.90 -1.25
C GLU A 29 -2.95 9.08 -0.53
N TYR A 30 -1.85 8.75 -1.21
CA TYR A 30 -0.49 8.90 -0.72
C TYR A 30 0.40 9.45 -1.85
N GLU A 31 1.04 10.60 -1.64
CA GLU A 31 1.92 11.24 -2.64
C GLU A 31 1.28 11.35 -4.04
N LYS A 32 0.01 11.78 -4.10
CA LYS A 32 -0.80 11.89 -5.33
C LYS A 32 -1.07 10.56 -6.04
N LYS A 33 -0.85 9.43 -5.37
CA LYS A 33 -1.20 8.08 -5.83
C LYS A 33 -2.37 7.54 -5.03
N ILE A 34 -3.28 6.86 -5.69
CA ILE A 34 -4.41 6.19 -5.05
C ILE A 34 -4.00 4.75 -4.74
N ILE A 35 -4.15 4.35 -3.48
CA ILE A 35 -4.04 2.97 -3.01
C ILE A 35 -5.46 2.48 -2.74
N PRO A 36 -6.02 1.61 -3.60
CA PRO A 36 -7.38 1.10 -3.42
C PRO A 36 -7.60 0.44 -2.06
N ALA A 37 -8.86 0.38 -1.63
CA ALA A 37 -9.27 -0.45 -0.51
C ALA A 37 -8.75 -1.90 -0.68
N ASN A 38 -8.46 -2.57 0.44
CA ASN A 38 -8.00 -3.96 0.47
C ASN A 38 -6.86 -4.27 -0.52
N SER A 39 -5.85 -3.40 -0.61
CA SER A 39 -4.73 -3.56 -1.54
C SER A 39 -3.40 -3.16 -0.93
N ALA A 40 -2.30 -3.52 -1.59
CA ALA A 40 -0.97 -3.04 -1.27
C ALA A 40 -0.31 -2.40 -2.51
N MET A 41 0.30 -1.24 -2.33
CA MET A 41 1.20 -0.63 -3.30
C MET A 41 2.65 -0.97 -2.93
N ILE A 42 3.33 -1.67 -3.83
CA ILE A 42 4.78 -1.89 -3.78
C ILE A 42 5.42 -0.81 -4.66
N VAL A 43 6.42 -0.12 -4.14
CA VAL A 43 7.26 0.84 -4.87
C VAL A 43 8.68 0.32 -4.88
N GLN A 44 9.25 0.09 -6.06
CA GLN A 44 10.62 -0.38 -6.25
C GLN A 44 11.31 0.49 -7.30
N ASP A 45 12.41 1.14 -6.93
CA ASP A 45 13.19 2.02 -7.82
C ASP A 45 12.31 3.07 -8.54
N GLY A 46 11.37 3.66 -7.80
CA GLY A 46 10.41 4.66 -8.30
C GLY A 46 9.23 4.12 -9.11
N LYS A 47 9.28 2.86 -9.58
CA LYS A 47 8.16 2.16 -10.21
C LYS A 47 7.21 1.63 -9.14
N ASN A 48 5.93 1.46 -9.47
CA ASN A 48 4.97 0.88 -8.54
C ASN A 48 4.13 -0.24 -9.16
N LYS A 49 3.63 -1.11 -8.29
CA LYS A 49 2.65 -2.14 -8.60
C LYS A 49 1.63 -2.20 -7.47
N ILE A 50 0.36 -2.31 -7.83
CA ILE A 50 -0.74 -2.51 -6.89
C ILE A 50 -1.16 -3.98 -6.96
N ILE A 51 -1.34 -4.59 -5.79
CA ILE A 51 -1.79 -5.97 -5.63
C ILE A 51 -3.04 -5.95 -4.75
N SER A 52 -4.12 -6.59 -5.19
CA SER A 52 -5.31 -6.80 -4.35
C SER A 52 -4.99 -7.83 -3.27
N THR A 53 -5.50 -7.60 -2.06
CA THR A 53 -5.39 -8.54 -0.93
C THR A 53 -6.62 -9.42 -0.77
N GLU A 54 -7.65 -9.23 -1.60
CA GLU A 54 -8.93 -9.95 -1.49
C GLU A 54 -8.86 -11.39 -2.02
N ASN A 55 -7.90 -11.70 -2.90
CA ASN A 55 -7.75 -13.02 -3.51
C ASN A 55 -6.27 -13.40 -3.58
N LEU A 56 -5.65 -13.66 -2.42
CA LEU A 56 -4.25 -14.07 -2.27
C LEU A 56 -4.09 -15.60 -2.20
N ASP A 57 -4.89 -16.33 -2.97
CA ASP A 57 -4.73 -17.78 -3.09
C ASP A 57 -3.79 -18.13 -4.26
N SER A 58 -2.88 -19.06 -3.96
CA SER A 58 -1.89 -19.69 -4.83
C SER A 58 -2.46 -20.79 -5.72
#